data_AF-A0A941ITH8-F1
#
_entry.id   AF-A0A941ITH8-F1
#
_cell.length_a   1.000
_cell.length_b   1.000
_cell.length_c   1.000
_cell.angle_alpha   90.00
_cell.angle_beta   90.00
_cell.angle_gamma   90.00
#
_symmetry.space_group_name_H-M   'P 1'
#
loop_
_entity.id
_entity.type
_entity.pdbx_description
1 polymer ?
#
loop_
_entity_poly.entity_id
_entity_poly.type
_entity_poly.pdbx_seq_one_letter_code
_entity_poly.pdbx_strand_id
1 'polypeptide(L)' 'MRSDTAATGADRAPRGARQVPTPSGPRYRAVHDRVALDEIGLFAELIIAAERSDEPLSREDIDRILGLTVQA' A
#
# COMPACT_ATOMS: atom_id res chain seq x y z
N MET A 1 -37.59 14.52 -61.72
CA MET A 1 -36.43 13.70 -61.32
C MET A 1 -35.64 14.43 -60.24
N ARG A 2 -35.96 14.24 -58.96
CA ARG A 2 -35.03 14.32 -57.82
C ARG A 2 -35.58 13.42 -56.72
N SER A 3 -34.81 12.41 -56.40
CA SER A 3 -35.16 11.28 -55.53
C SER A 3 -35.05 11.67 -54.06
N ASP A 4 -36.05 11.28 -53.29
CA ASP A 4 -35.90 10.97 -51.87
C ASP A 4 -35.02 9.73 -51.75
N THR A 5 -33.88 9.85 -51.06
CA THR A 5 -33.17 8.68 -50.54
C THR A 5 -32.75 8.98 -49.11
N ALA A 6 -33.52 8.35 -48.22
CA ALA A 6 -33.24 7.99 -46.83
C ALA A 6 -31.87 8.41 -46.26
N ALA A 7 -31.92 9.24 -45.22
CA ALA A 7 -30.87 9.34 -44.24
C ALA A 7 -30.68 7.98 -43.57
N THR A 8 -29.66 7.25 -44.04
CA THR A 8 -29.15 6.05 -43.36
C THR A 8 -28.66 6.47 -41.99
N GLY A 9 -29.45 6.14 -40.97
CA GLY A 9 -29.01 6.09 -39.58
C GLY A 9 -27.84 5.13 -39.49
N ALA A 10 -26.63 5.69 -39.52
CA ALA A 10 -25.44 4.95 -39.13
C ALA A 10 -25.56 4.72 -37.62
N ASP A 11 -26.12 3.56 -37.29
CA ASP A 11 -25.97 2.86 -36.03
C ASP A 11 -24.47 2.74 -35.74
N ARG A 12 -23.92 3.78 -35.14
CA ARG A 12 -22.52 3.83 -34.73
C ARG A 12 -22.47 3.14 -33.38
N ALA A 13 -22.54 1.81 -33.41
CA ALA A 13 -22.12 0.99 -32.28
C ALA A 13 -20.79 1.55 -31.77
N PRO A 14 -20.60 1.73 -30.45
CA PRO A 14 -19.36 2.26 -29.92
C PRO A 14 -18.24 1.30 -30.33
N ARG A 15 -17.46 1.71 -31.34
CA ARG A 15 -16.27 1.01 -31.82
C ARG A 15 -15.46 0.70 -30.57
N GLY A 16 -15.31 -0.61 -30.32
CA GLY A 16 -14.91 -1.20 -29.05
C GLY A 16 -14.15 -0.22 -28.19
N ALA A 17 -14.77 0.18 -27.07
CA ALA A 17 -14.07 0.83 -25.99
C ALA A 17 -12.82 0.01 -25.77
N ARG A 18 -11.69 0.51 -26.29
CA ARG A 18 -10.38 -0.06 -26.07
C ARG A 18 -10.31 -0.06 -24.57
N GLN A 19 -10.44 -1.23 -23.94
CA GLN A 19 -10.29 -1.34 -22.50
C GLN A 19 -8.89 -0.82 -22.27
N VAL A 20 -8.79 0.44 -21.85
CA VAL A 20 -7.56 0.99 -21.33
C VAL A 20 -7.33 0.11 -20.12
N PRO A 21 -6.28 -0.73 -20.09
CA PRO A 21 -6.02 -1.50 -18.90
C PRO A 21 -5.85 -0.44 -17.81
N THR A 22 -6.84 -0.35 -16.92
CA THR A 22 -6.72 0.48 -15.73
C THR A 22 -5.43 0.01 -15.09
N PRO A 23 -4.42 0.88 -14.90
CA PRO A 23 -3.25 0.48 -14.15
C PRO A 23 -3.81 0.05 -12.81
N SER A 24 -3.76 -1.27 -12.54
CA SER A 24 -4.07 -1.77 -11.22
C SER A 24 -3.18 -0.93 -10.30
N GLY A 25 -3.81 -0.21 -9.36
CA GLY A 25 -3.10 0.61 -8.39
C GLY A 25 -1.93 -0.16 -7.79
N PRO A 26 -0.96 0.54 -7.16
CA PRO A 26 0.33 -0.04 -6.79
C PRO A 26 0.12 -1.43 -6.21
N ARG A 27 0.58 -2.44 -6.96
CA ARG A 27 0.54 -3.83 -6.54
C ARG A 27 1.63 -3.96 -5.48
N TYR A 28 1.34 -3.50 -4.28
CA TYR A 28 2.18 -3.78 -3.14
C TYR A 28 2.20 -5.30 -3.02
N ARG A 29 3.31 -5.90 -3.41
CA ARG A 29 3.54 -7.32 -3.20
C ARG A 29 3.55 -7.50 -1.69
N ALA A 30 2.53 -8.19 -1.16
CA ALA A 30 2.46 -8.44 0.26
C ALA A 30 3.75 -9.14 0.69
N VAL A 31 4.47 -8.52 1.63
CA VAL A 31 5.61 -9.16 2.28
C VAL A 31 5.01 -10.23 3.18
N HIS A 32 5.30 -11.49 2.89
CA HIS A 32 4.75 -12.63 3.61
C HIS A 32 5.71 -13.20 4.66
N ASP A 33 6.94 -12.68 4.71
CA ASP A 33 7.91 -13.05 5.71
C ASP A 33 7.49 -12.47 7.07
N ARG A 34 6.86 -13.33 7.87
CA ARG A 34 6.36 -12.95 9.20
C ARG A 34 7.49 -12.58 10.15
N VAL A 35 8.64 -13.25 10.05
CA VAL A 35 9.81 -12.95 10.88
C VAL A 35 10.33 -11.57 10.55
N ALA A 36 10.51 -11.26 9.25
CA ALA A 36 10.96 -9.93 8.84
C ALA A 36 9.95 -8.83 9.23
N LEU A 37 8.65 -9.11 9.16
CA LEU A 37 7.62 -8.15 9.60
C LEU A 37 7.64 -7.93 11.12
N ASP A 38 7.85 -8.97 11.91
CA ASP A 38 7.97 -8.87 13.36
C ASP A 38 9.24 -8.08 13.75
N GLU A 39 10.35 -8.31 13.06
CA GLU A 39 11.59 -7.53 13.23
C GLU A 39 11.39 -6.04 12.87
N ILE A 40 10.68 -5.74 11.77
CA ILE A 40 10.34 -4.37 11.40
C ILE A 40 9.49 -3.71 12.50
N GLY A 41 8.50 -4.43 13.03
CA GLY A 41 7.68 -3.97 14.15
C GLY A 41 8.54 -3.65 15.38
N LEU A 42 9.45 -4.55 15.74
CA LEU A 42 10.38 -4.38 16.86
C LEU A 42 11.27 -3.13 16.71
N PHE A 43 11.84 -2.92 15.52
CA PHE A 43 12.64 -1.72 15.26
C PHE A 43 11.80 -0.44 15.25
N ALA A 44 10.57 -0.49 14.75
CA ALA A 44 9.67 0.65 14.77
C ALA A 44 9.36 1.10 16.20
N GLU A 45 9.14 0.17 17.14
CA GLU A 45 8.91 0.48 18.55
C GLU A 45 10.12 1.17 19.19
N LEU A 46 11.35 0.76 18.88
CA LEU A 46 12.56 1.44 19.35
C LEU A 46 12.67 2.88 18.82
N ILE A 47 12.35 3.09 17.55
CA ILE A 47 12.37 4.42 16.93
C ILE A 47 11.31 5.33 17.57
N ILE A 48 10.10 4.82 17.80
CA ILE A 48 9.02 5.56 18.47
C ILE A 48 9.41 5.90 19.90
N ALA A 49 10.01 4.96 20.64
CA ALA A 49 10.46 5.22 22.00
C ALA A 49 11.56 6.29 22.05
N ALA A 50 12.50 6.26 21.09
CA ALA A 50 13.54 7.28 20.98
C ALA A 50 12.97 8.65 20.63
N GLU A 51 11.95 8.72 19.75
CA GLU A 51 11.28 9.97 19.40
C GLU A 51 10.52 10.60 20.57
N ARG A 52 9.99 9.77 21.46
CA ARG A 52 9.27 10.20 22.67
C ARG A 52 10.16 10.56 23.85
N SER A 53 11.46 10.23 23.77
CA SER A 53 12.40 10.45 24.85
C SER A 53 13.12 11.78 24.66
N ASP A 54 13.18 12.58 25.72
CA ASP A 54 13.97 13.83 25.73
C ASP A 54 15.49 13.57 25.73
N GLU A 55 15.90 12.35 26.11
CA GLU A 55 17.29 11.91 26.20
C GLU A 55 17.50 10.59 25.42
N PRO A 56 18.75 10.24 25.03
CA PRO A 56 19.03 8.94 24.40
C PRO A 56 18.54 7.77 25.25
N LEU A 57 17.98 6.74 24.60
CA LEU A 57 17.54 5.53 25.30
C LEU A 57 18.72 4.85 25.99
N SER A 58 18.55 4.55 27.28
CA SER A 58 19.50 3.74 28.03
C SER A 58 19.44 2.29 27.55
N ARG A 59 20.46 1.50 27.90
CA ARG A 59 20.47 0.07 27.58
C ARG A 59 19.34 -0.67 28.29
N GLU A 60 19.05 -0.28 29.54
CA GLU A 60 17.96 -0.82 30.33
C GLU A 60 16.59 -0.52 29.69
N ASP A 61 16.42 0.66 29.09
CA ASP A 61 15.19 1.01 28.37
C ASP A 61 15.03 0.19 27.09
N ILE A 62 16.11 0.03 26.33
CA ILE A 62 16.13 -0.84 25.14
C ILE A 62 15.79 -2.28 25.53
N ASP A 63 16.43 -2.84 26.56
CA ASP A 63 16.18 -4.20 27.01
C ASP A 63 14.73 -4.40 27.50
N ARG A 64 14.11 -3.36 28.08
CA ARG A 64 12.70 -3.36 28.45
C ARG A 64 11.78 -3.36 27.24
N ILE A 65 12.03 -2.50 26.26
CA ILE A 65 11.22 -2.39 25.02
C ILE A 65 11.31 -3.69 24.21
N LEU A 66 12.49 -4.30 24.18
CA LEU A 66 12.73 -5.59 23.53
C LEU A 66 12.17 -6.78 24.33
N GLY A 67 11.64 -6.56 25.55
CA GLY A 67 11.11 -7.62 26.41
C GLY A 67 12.18 -8.58 26.96
N LEU A 68 13.45 -8.16 26.99
CA LEU A 68 14.58 -8.95 27.46
C LEU A 68 14.70 -8.95 29.00
N THR A 69 14.00 -8.05 29.67
CA THR A 69 13.87 -8.04 31.13
C THR A 69 12.57 -8.76 31.53
N VAL A 70 12.67 -9.67 32.49
CA VAL A 70 11.48 -10.29 33.11
C VAL A 70 10.73 -9.20 33.85
N GLN A 71 9.51 -8.89 33.44
CA GLN A 71 8.60 -8.10 34.26
C GLN A 71 8.19 -8.97 35.45
N ALA A 72 8.69 -8.61 36.64
CA ALA A 72 8.30 -9.25 37.90
C ALA A 72 6.89 -8.86 38.33
#